data_AF-A0AAV7WSC0-F1
#
_entry.id   AF-A0AAV7WSC0-F1
#
_cell.length_a   1.000
_cell.length_b   1.000
_cell.length_c   1.000
_cell.angle_alpha   90.00
_cell.angle_beta   90.00
_cell.angle_gamma   90.00
#
_symmetry.space_group_name_H-M   'P 1'
#
loop_
_entity.id
_entity.type
_entity.pdbx_description
1 polymer ?
#
loop_
_entity_poly.entity_id
_entity_poly.type
_entity_poly.pdbx_seq_one_letter_code
_entity_poly.pdbx_strand_id
1 'polypeptide(L)'
;MLAGGTNMQELDTLDKLESAASSEGSCLDLRVDGGSVLQHSLSVRSMERQAEVSAVQVSQPVGEDHGKSIADVLKALSVELKSGFETSNANQVEIRGLCEDLGKKIDDLAGRTAALEEEVGKLRVAVKENKEQIRYLKGGETEVMAKMESMENNLRRNNLMFLRVPEGLEEGDLKSFMARLIKQEVNVEISEEDIVKDIQRVHRVLAKMPSNRDRPRKILVYFQTYSLKEHILALALKKKSLMVNGSPFEIILRL
;
A
#
# COMPACT_ATOMS: atom_id res chain seq x y z
N MET A 1 3.36 -16.42 18.16
CA MET A 1 2.04 -16.27 17.52
C MET A 1 1.99 -14.88 16.91
N LEU A 2 2.32 -14.77 15.62
CA LEU A 2 2.14 -13.54 14.85
C LEU A 2 1.11 -13.87 13.78
N ALA A 3 -0.14 -13.51 14.05
CA ALA A 3 -1.23 -13.64 13.10
C ALA A 3 -1.13 -12.49 12.09
N GLY A 4 -0.31 -12.69 11.05
CA GLY A 4 -0.26 -11.82 9.87
C GLY A 4 -1.27 -12.27 8.84
N GLY A 5 -2.56 -12.21 9.17
CA GLY A 5 -3.64 -12.41 8.22
C GLY A 5 -4.01 -11.05 7.62
N THR A 6 -3.24 -10.54 6.66
CA THR A 6 -3.68 -9.40 5.88
C THR A 6 -4.87 -9.84 5.03
N ASN A 7 -6.01 -9.30 5.39
CA ASN A 7 -7.32 -9.60 4.86
C ASN A 7 -7.33 -9.33 3.35
N MET A 8 -7.47 -10.37 2.54
CA MET A 8 -7.48 -10.31 1.07
C MET A 8 -8.60 -9.40 0.53
N GLN A 9 -9.60 -9.07 1.37
CA GLN A 9 -10.67 -8.12 1.09
C GLN A 9 -10.28 -6.64 1.25
N GLU A 10 -9.21 -6.31 1.98
CA GLU A 10 -8.74 -4.93 2.17
C GLU A 10 -7.93 -4.39 0.99
N LEU A 11 -7.37 -5.27 0.14
CA LEU A 11 -6.64 -4.85 -1.07
C LEU A 11 -7.56 -4.68 -2.28
N ASP A 12 -8.60 -5.50 -2.40
CA ASP A 12 -9.66 -5.35 -3.42
C ASP A 12 -10.49 -4.07 -3.21
N THR A 13 -10.58 -3.58 -1.97
CA THR A 13 -11.25 -2.31 -1.66
C THR A 13 -10.39 -1.11 -2.04
N LEU A 14 -9.06 -1.21 -2.00
CA LEU A 14 -8.16 -0.15 -2.46
C LEU A 14 -8.14 -0.01 -3.99
N ASP A 15 -8.14 -1.11 -4.75
CA ASP A 15 -8.25 -1.07 -6.22
C ASP A 15 -9.61 -0.52 -6.69
N LYS A 16 -10.70 -0.79 -5.93
CA LYS A 16 -12.04 -0.22 -6.20
C LYS A 16 -12.13 1.27 -5.89
N LEU A 17 -11.39 1.75 -4.87
CA LEU A 17 -11.32 3.18 -4.55
C LEU A 17 -10.45 3.95 -5.55
N GLU A 18 -9.40 3.34 -6.11
CA GLU A 18 -8.54 3.97 -7.14
C GLU A 18 -9.24 4.00 -8.53
N SER A 19 -10.10 3.00 -8.81
CA SER A 19 -11.00 3.02 -9.98
C SER A 19 -12.07 4.11 -9.89
N ALA A 20 -12.57 4.42 -8.69
CA ALA A 20 -13.51 5.53 -8.47
C ALA A 20 -12.81 6.90 -8.64
N ALA A 21 -11.59 7.03 -8.13
CA ALA A 21 -10.78 8.24 -8.28
C ALA A 21 -10.34 8.50 -9.74
N SER A 22 -10.12 7.44 -10.53
CA SER A 22 -9.83 7.58 -11.98
C SER A 22 -11.06 8.00 -12.79
N SER A 23 -12.28 7.76 -12.31
CA SER A 23 -13.52 8.23 -12.96
C SER A 23 -13.95 9.65 -12.56
N GLU A 24 -13.46 10.17 -11.43
CA GLU A 24 -13.70 11.55 -11.00
C GLU A 24 -12.59 12.53 -11.46
N GLY A 25 -11.53 12.03 -12.09
CA GLY A 25 -10.52 12.83 -12.81
C GLY A 25 -11.00 13.42 -14.14
N SER A 26 -12.30 13.60 -14.31
CA SER A 26 -12.91 14.38 -15.39
C SER A 26 -12.49 15.84 -15.24
N CYS A 27 -11.37 16.17 -15.88
CA CYS A 27 -11.03 17.46 -16.47
C CYS A 27 -12.11 18.54 -16.25
N LEU A 28 -12.03 19.25 -15.12
CA LEU A 28 -12.56 20.60 -15.06
C LEU A 28 -11.58 21.47 -15.84
N ASP A 29 -11.77 21.44 -17.16
CA ASP A 29 -11.21 22.41 -18.09
C ASP A 29 -11.83 23.76 -17.75
N LEU A 30 -11.30 24.41 -16.70
CA LEU A 30 -11.45 25.84 -16.52
C LEU A 30 -10.60 26.51 -17.58
N ARG A 31 -11.13 26.45 -18.80
CA ARG A 31 -10.82 27.38 -19.88
C ARG A 31 -11.23 28.75 -19.34
N VAL A 32 -10.28 29.42 -18.70
CA VAL A 32 -10.38 30.87 -18.51
C VAL A 32 -10.24 31.43 -19.91
N ASP A 33 -11.38 31.57 -20.59
CA ASP A 33 -11.49 32.39 -21.78
C ASP A 33 -10.91 33.75 -21.39
N GLY A 34 -9.74 34.04 -21.94
CA GLY A 34 -9.08 35.34 -21.88
C GLY A 34 -9.95 36.34 -22.59
N GLY A 35 -11.02 36.77 -21.91
CA GLY A 35 -11.84 37.90 -22.25
C GLY A 35 -10.96 39.13 -22.26
N SER A 36 -10.75 39.66 -23.46
CA SER A 36 -10.26 40.98 -23.78
C SER A 36 -10.38 42.00 -22.63
N VAL A 37 -9.31 42.14 -21.84
CA VAL A 37 -9.13 43.36 -21.05
C VAL A 37 -8.45 44.36 -21.97
N LEU A 38 -9.29 45.22 -22.53
CA LEU A 38 -9.00 46.49 -23.17
C LEU A 38 -7.53 46.92 -23.00
N GLN A 39 -6.80 46.88 -24.12
CA GLN A 39 -5.72 47.84 -24.35
C GLN A 39 -6.32 49.24 -24.32
N HIS A 40 -6.48 49.82 -23.14
CA HIS A 40 -6.42 51.26 -23.00
C HIS A 40 -4.97 51.61 -22.74
N SER A 41 -4.27 51.89 -23.83
CA SER A 41 -3.08 52.72 -23.83
C SER A 41 -3.37 54.00 -23.04
N LEU A 42 -2.90 54.06 -21.79
CA LEU A 42 -2.70 55.35 -21.15
C LEU A 42 -1.47 55.97 -21.79
N SER A 43 -1.72 56.56 -22.96
CA SER A 43 -0.91 57.60 -23.57
C SER A 43 -0.81 58.74 -22.57
N VAL A 44 0.17 58.70 -21.66
CA VAL A 44 0.67 59.93 -21.02
C VAL A 44 1.57 60.60 -22.06
N ARG A 45 0.92 61.15 -23.08
CA ARG A 45 1.51 62.19 -23.92
C ARG A 45 1.74 63.37 -23.00
N SER A 46 3.02 63.61 -22.72
CA SER A 46 3.60 64.94 -22.56
C SER A 46 2.72 66.03 -23.20
N MET A 47 1.99 66.76 -22.36
CA MET A 47 1.45 68.06 -22.70
C MET A 47 2.21 69.12 -21.91
N GLU A 48 3.49 69.26 -22.21
CA GLU A 48 4.10 70.58 -22.24
C GLU A 48 3.65 71.24 -23.54
N ARG A 49 2.80 72.28 -23.45
CA ARG A 49 2.92 73.53 -24.24
C ARG A 49 1.72 74.46 -24.02
N GLN A 50 2.07 75.63 -23.52
CA GLN A 50 1.47 76.96 -23.77
C GLN A 50 0.05 77.20 -23.25
N ALA A 51 -0.02 77.63 -21.98
CA ALA A 51 -1.03 78.60 -21.57
C ALA A 51 -0.49 80.00 -21.88
N GLU A 52 -0.89 80.56 -23.04
CA GLU A 52 -0.89 82.01 -23.23
C GLU A 52 -1.93 82.61 -22.27
N VAL A 53 -1.45 83.28 -21.22
CA VAL A 53 -2.29 84.12 -20.38
C VAL A 53 -2.51 85.42 -21.14
N SER A 54 -3.62 85.50 -21.88
CA SER A 54 -4.16 86.79 -22.34
C SER A 54 -4.49 87.65 -21.12
N ALA A 55 -3.84 88.80 -21.04
CA ALA A 55 -4.10 89.82 -20.03
C ALA A 55 -5.53 90.35 -20.16
N VAL A 56 -6.40 90.02 -19.21
CA VAL A 56 -7.66 90.74 -18.98
C VAL A 56 -7.38 91.76 -17.87
N GLN A 57 -7.34 93.03 -18.24
CA GLN A 57 -7.34 94.15 -17.31
C GLN A 57 -8.67 94.16 -16.55
N VAL A 58 -8.65 93.94 -15.24
CA VAL A 58 -9.76 94.27 -14.34
C VAL A 58 -9.31 95.45 -13.47
N SER A 59 -9.96 96.58 -13.70
CA SER A 59 -9.74 97.82 -12.97
C SER A 59 -10.61 97.89 -11.71
N GLN A 60 -9.94 98.11 -10.57
CA GLN A 60 -10.36 98.86 -9.37
C GLN A 60 -11.23 98.20 -8.27
N PRO A 61 -11.10 98.69 -7.00
CA PRO A 61 -10.98 97.85 -5.81
C PRO A 61 -12.21 97.88 -4.89
N VAL A 62 -12.50 96.76 -4.23
CA VAL A 62 -13.46 96.69 -3.12
C VAL A 62 -12.92 95.74 -2.03
N GLY A 63 -12.59 96.29 -0.85
CA GLY A 63 -12.49 95.57 0.43
C GLY A 63 -11.20 94.79 0.72
N GLU A 64 -10.18 95.44 1.30
CA GLU A 64 -8.82 94.90 1.54
C GLU A 64 -8.69 93.83 2.65
N ASP A 65 -9.70 93.55 3.46
CA ASP A 65 -9.58 92.59 4.59
C ASP A 65 -10.06 91.17 4.28
N HIS A 66 -11.11 91.00 3.47
CA HIS A 66 -11.65 89.67 3.15
C HIS A 66 -10.85 88.97 2.04
N GLY A 67 -10.28 89.73 1.09
CA GLY A 67 -9.46 89.19 0.00
C GLY A 67 -8.10 88.65 0.47
N LYS A 68 -7.51 89.24 1.51
CA LYS A 68 -6.27 88.72 2.14
C LYS A 68 -6.54 87.40 2.87
N SER A 69 -7.63 87.33 3.63
CA SER A 69 -8.08 86.10 4.31
C SER A 69 -8.34 84.95 3.34
N ILE A 70 -9.04 85.21 2.22
CA ILE A 70 -9.30 84.19 1.19
C ILE A 70 -7.98 83.76 0.49
N ALA A 71 -7.08 84.69 0.20
CA ALA A 71 -5.79 84.38 -0.41
C ALA A 71 -4.89 83.55 0.51
N ASP A 72 -4.91 83.80 1.82
CA ASP A 72 -4.14 83.03 2.81
C ASP A 72 -4.72 81.63 3.01
N VAL A 73 -6.05 81.48 2.99
CA VAL A 73 -6.72 80.17 2.98
C VAL A 73 -6.38 79.37 1.71
N LEU A 74 -6.37 80.01 0.53
CA LEU A 74 -5.99 79.37 -0.73
C LEU A 74 -4.52 78.92 -0.74
N LYS A 75 -3.61 79.71 -0.16
CA LYS A 75 -2.20 79.32 0.01
C LYS A 75 -2.06 78.14 0.97
N ALA A 76 -2.76 78.17 2.11
CA ALA A 76 -2.75 77.08 3.08
C ALA A 76 -3.27 75.77 2.47
N LEU A 77 -4.39 75.83 1.75
CA LEU A 77 -4.96 74.69 1.03
C LEU A 77 -3.99 74.16 -0.05
N SER A 78 -3.30 75.06 -0.76
CA SER A 78 -2.29 74.67 -1.76
C SER A 78 -1.09 73.96 -1.14
N VAL A 79 -0.65 74.37 0.06
CA VAL A 79 0.42 73.70 0.81
C VAL A 79 -0.05 72.33 1.28
N GLU A 80 -1.25 72.22 1.82
CA GLU A 80 -1.82 70.96 2.30
C GLU A 80 -2.03 69.95 1.16
N LEU A 81 -2.56 70.39 0.02
CA LEU A 81 -2.70 69.57 -1.19
C LEU A 81 -1.34 69.07 -1.72
N LYS A 82 -0.30 69.92 -1.69
CA LYS A 82 1.06 69.49 -2.08
C LYS A 82 1.60 68.42 -1.15
N SER A 83 1.48 68.61 0.16
CA SER A 83 1.91 67.60 1.14
C SER A 83 1.12 66.29 1.04
N GLY A 84 -0.18 66.36 0.73
CA GLY A 84 -1.02 65.19 0.48
C GLY A 84 -0.61 64.44 -0.79
N PHE A 85 -0.27 65.17 -1.87
CA PHE A 85 0.22 64.58 -3.11
C PHE A 85 1.60 63.92 -2.93
N GLU A 86 2.51 64.56 -2.19
CA GLU A 86 3.81 63.99 -1.84
C GLU A 86 3.66 62.69 -1.04
N THR A 87 2.76 62.68 -0.05
CA THR A 87 2.44 61.49 0.75
C THR A 87 1.80 60.39 -0.11
N SER A 88 0.87 60.73 -0.99
CA SER A 88 0.24 59.76 -1.90
C SER A 88 1.24 59.18 -2.89
N ASN A 89 2.16 59.99 -3.39
CA ASN A 89 3.20 59.54 -4.31
C ASN A 89 4.20 58.62 -3.59
N ALA A 90 4.55 58.92 -2.34
CA ALA A 90 5.36 58.03 -1.50
C ALA A 90 4.69 56.66 -1.31
N ASN A 91 3.42 56.63 -0.93
CA ASN A 91 2.64 55.39 -0.81
C ASN A 91 2.57 54.62 -2.14
N GLN A 92 2.43 55.32 -3.27
CA GLN A 92 2.40 54.69 -4.58
C GLN A 92 3.74 54.03 -4.94
N VAL A 93 4.87 54.64 -4.56
CA VAL A 93 6.21 54.05 -4.72
C VAL A 93 6.37 52.81 -3.83
N GLU A 94 5.92 52.87 -2.58
CA GLU A 94 5.96 51.73 -1.65
C GLU A 94 5.11 50.55 -2.14
N ILE A 95 3.87 50.81 -2.58
CA ILE A 95 2.98 49.79 -3.15
C ILE A 95 3.63 49.16 -4.38
N ARG A 96 4.25 49.96 -5.25
CA ARG A 96 4.98 49.45 -6.42
C ARG A 96 6.13 48.53 -6.00
N GLY A 97 6.90 48.91 -4.99
CA GLY A 97 7.97 48.07 -4.45
C GLY A 97 7.46 46.74 -3.89
N LEU A 98 6.38 46.77 -3.11
CA LEU A 98 5.73 45.56 -2.59
C LEU A 98 5.20 44.67 -3.71
N CYS A 99 4.61 45.23 -4.76
CA CYS A 99 4.17 44.48 -5.94
C CYS A 99 5.34 43.81 -6.67
N GLU A 100 6.48 44.49 -6.80
CA GLU A 100 7.69 43.91 -7.39
C GLU A 100 8.25 42.77 -6.54
N ASP A 101 8.27 42.92 -5.21
CA ASP A 101 8.72 41.86 -4.29
C ASP A 101 7.76 40.67 -4.24
N LEU A 102 6.45 40.92 -4.32
CA LEU A 102 5.46 39.86 -4.48
C LEU A 102 5.63 39.13 -5.82
N GLY A 103 5.92 39.86 -6.90
CA GLY A 103 6.24 39.27 -8.20
C GLY A 103 7.41 38.29 -8.11
N LYS A 104 8.52 38.71 -7.51
CA LYS A 104 9.69 37.82 -7.29
C LYS A 104 9.36 36.58 -6.46
N LYS A 105 8.55 36.73 -5.41
CA LYS A 105 8.13 35.58 -4.58
C LYS A 105 7.23 34.63 -5.34
N ILE A 106 6.34 35.14 -6.20
CA ILE A 106 5.48 34.32 -7.06
C ILE A 106 6.35 33.55 -8.06
N ASP A 107 7.34 34.19 -8.67
CA ASP A 107 8.26 33.52 -9.60
C ASP A 107 9.09 32.42 -8.91
N ASP A 108 9.59 32.67 -7.69
CA ASP A 108 10.28 31.65 -6.89
C ASP A 108 9.37 30.46 -6.55
N LEU A 109 8.14 30.74 -6.10
CA LEU A 109 7.15 29.70 -5.80
C LEU A 109 6.75 28.92 -7.05
N ALA A 110 6.62 29.57 -8.21
CA ALA A 110 6.33 28.92 -9.47
C ALA A 110 7.47 27.97 -9.87
N GLY A 111 8.74 28.42 -9.75
CA GLY A 111 9.91 27.57 -10.01
C GLY A 111 9.99 26.36 -9.08
N ARG A 112 9.75 26.57 -7.77
CA ARG A 112 9.72 25.48 -6.78
C ARG A 112 8.58 24.50 -7.03
N THR A 113 7.41 24.99 -7.46
CA THR A 113 6.26 24.14 -7.79
C THR A 113 6.56 23.28 -9.01
N ALA A 114 7.14 23.85 -10.07
CA ALA A 114 7.53 23.11 -11.26
C ALA A 114 8.56 21.99 -10.95
N ALA A 115 9.54 22.27 -10.09
CA ALA A 115 10.52 21.27 -9.66
C ALA A 115 9.86 20.11 -8.86
N LEU A 116 8.93 20.44 -7.95
CA LEU A 116 8.17 19.44 -7.20
C LEU A 116 7.28 18.59 -8.10
N GLU A 117 6.63 19.18 -9.10
CA GLU A 117 5.82 18.45 -10.08
C GLU A 117 6.66 17.46 -10.89
N GLU A 118 7.87 17.84 -11.29
CA GLU A 118 8.80 16.94 -11.98
C GLU A 118 9.24 15.78 -11.07
N GLU A 119 9.58 16.05 -9.81
CA GLU A 119 9.96 15.02 -8.84
C GLU A 119 8.80 14.06 -8.55
N VAL A 120 7.59 14.58 -8.36
CA VAL A 120 6.37 13.78 -8.21
C VAL A 120 6.13 12.93 -9.46
N GLY A 121 6.39 13.46 -10.66
CA GLY A 121 6.33 12.71 -11.91
C GLY A 121 7.28 11.50 -11.90
N LYS A 122 8.55 11.71 -11.53
CA LYS A 122 9.56 10.64 -11.41
C LYS A 122 9.15 9.60 -10.37
N LEU A 123 8.68 10.03 -9.20
CA LEU A 123 8.21 9.15 -8.14
C LEU A 123 7.01 8.30 -8.58
N ARG A 124 6.05 8.88 -9.33
CA ARG A 124 4.89 8.13 -9.87
C ARG A 124 5.32 7.00 -10.81
N VAL A 125 6.29 7.26 -11.69
CA VAL A 125 6.84 6.23 -12.59
C VAL A 125 7.53 5.13 -11.79
N ALA A 126 8.41 5.50 -10.84
CA ALA A 126 9.11 4.53 -10.01
C ALA A 126 8.15 3.68 -9.14
N VAL A 127 7.10 4.29 -8.59
CA VAL A 127 6.06 3.56 -7.84
C VAL A 127 5.33 2.56 -8.73
N LYS A 128 5.02 2.94 -9.98
CA LYS A 128 4.37 2.03 -10.93
C LYS A 128 5.27 0.82 -11.25
N GLU A 129 6.54 1.07 -11.56
CA GLU A 129 7.52 0.00 -11.83
C GLU A 129 7.69 -0.93 -10.62
N ASN A 130 7.81 -0.36 -9.41
CA ASN A 130 7.90 -1.14 -8.18
C ASN A 130 6.65 -1.98 -7.93
N LYS A 131 5.44 -1.44 -8.19
CA LYS A 131 4.17 -2.18 -8.08
C LYS A 131 4.16 -3.38 -9.05
N GLU A 132 4.62 -3.20 -10.27
CA GLU A 132 4.71 -4.27 -11.27
C GLU A 132 5.72 -5.36 -10.86
N GLN A 133 6.89 -4.97 -10.36
CA GLN A 133 7.89 -5.90 -9.82
C GLN A 133 7.34 -6.68 -8.62
N ILE A 134 6.66 -6.02 -7.68
CA ILE A 134 6.03 -6.69 -6.53
C ILE A 134 4.98 -7.69 -7.01
N ARG A 135 4.17 -7.34 -8.02
CA ARG A 135 3.17 -8.26 -8.58
C ARG A 135 3.82 -9.49 -9.20
N TYR A 136 4.91 -9.30 -9.96
CA TYR A 136 5.67 -10.39 -10.55
C TYR A 136 6.27 -11.31 -9.47
N LEU A 137 6.93 -10.74 -8.45
CA LEU A 137 7.52 -11.50 -7.35
C LEU A 137 6.48 -12.29 -6.56
N LYS A 138 5.34 -11.67 -6.24
CA LYS A 138 4.22 -12.36 -5.57
C LYS A 138 3.67 -13.51 -6.41
N GLY A 139 3.56 -13.34 -7.72
CA GLY A 139 3.16 -14.42 -8.62
C GLY A 139 4.15 -15.59 -8.62
N GLY A 140 5.45 -15.30 -8.62
CA GLY A 140 6.48 -16.32 -8.49
C GLY A 140 6.45 -17.03 -7.12
N GLU A 141 6.24 -16.29 -6.03
CA GLU A 141 6.13 -16.85 -4.68
C GLU A 141 4.96 -17.83 -4.58
N THR A 142 3.77 -17.48 -5.09
CA THR A 142 2.61 -18.37 -5.05
C THR A 142 2.83 -19.63 -5.88
N GLU A 143 3.45 -19.54 -7.05
CA GLU A 143 3.79 -20.70 -7.88
C GLU A 143 4.78 -21.63 -7.17
N VAL A 144 5.85 -21.07 -6.58
CA VAL A 144 6.85 -21.84 -5.83
C VAL A 144 6.22 -22.52 -4.62
N MET A 145 5.37 -21.81 -3.87
CA MET A 145 4.66 -22.36 -2.72
C MET A 145 3.72 -23.50 -3.12
N ALA A 146 2.95 -23.34 -4.20
CA ALA A 146 2.08 -24.40 -4.72
C ALA A 146 2.87 -25.63 -5.17
N LYS A 147 4.03 -25.42 -5.81
CA LYS A 147 4.93 -26.51 -6.21
C LYS A 147 5.54 -27.22 -5.00
N MET A 148 5.97 -26.47 -3.98
CA MET A 148 6.50 -27.02 -2.73
C MET A 148 5.44 -27.85 -2.01
N GLU A 149 4.22 -27.34 -1.86
CA GLU A 149 3.11 -28.07 -1.27
C GLU A 149 2.80 -29.36 -2.06
N SER A 150 2.76 -29.28 -3.40
CA SER A 150 2.59 -30.47 -4.24
C SER A 150 3.70 -31.50 -4.02
N MET A 151 4.97 -31.07 -3.96
CA MET A 151 6.11 -31.95 -3.69
C MET A 151 6.03 -32.58 -2.30
N GLU A 152 5.71 -31.80 -1.27
CA GLU A 152 5.54 -32.31 0.09
C GLU A 152 4.40 -33.32 0.19
N ASN A 153 3.25 -33.01 -0.43
CA ASN A 153 2.11 -33.92 -0.48
C ASN A 153 2.49 -35.22 -1.19
N ASN A 154 3.24 -35.16 -2.30
CA ASN A 154 3.73 -36.34 -2.99
C ASN A 154 4.73 -37.16 -2.15
N LEU A 155 5.61 -36.51 -1.40
CA LEU A 155 6.57 -37.18 -0.50
C LEU A 155 5.87 -37.84 0.70
N ARG A 156 4.76 -37.27 1.17
CA ARG A 156 3.98 -37.78 2.32
C ARG A 156 2.85 -38.73 1.90
N ARG A 157 2.51 -38.77 0.61
CA ARG A 157 1.39 -39.53 0.03
C ARG A 157 1.39 -41.01 0.44
N ASN A 158 2.56 -41.63 0.57
CA ASN A 158 2.68 -43.05 0.93
C ASN A 158 2.90 -43.31 2.43
N ASN A 159 2.81 -42.27 3.26
CA ASN A 159 3.05 -42.39 4.70
C ASN A 159 1.74 -42.62 5.45
N LEU A 160 1.76 -43.58 6.39
CA LEU A 160 0.75 -43.69 7.45
C LEU A 160 1.40 -43.51 8.81
N MET A 161 0.65 -42.90 9.72
CA MET A 161 1.08 -42.70 11.08
C MET A 161 0.17 -43.46 12.04
N PHE A 162 0.77 -44.32 12.85
CA PHE A 162 0.10 -45.14 13.84
C PHE A 162 0.30 -44.51 15.22
N LEU A 163 -0.81 -44.25 15.90
CA LEU A 163 -0.89 -43.58 17.20
C LEU A 163 -1.19 -44.61 18.29
N ARG A 164 -0.67 -44.38 19.50
CA ARG A 164 -0.98 -45.17 20.72
C ARG A 164 -0.59 -46.64 20.66
N VAL A 165 0.30 -47.03 19.75
CA VAL A 165 0.90 -48.37 19.75
C VAL A 165 1.89 -48.48 20.93
N PRO A 166 1.65 -49.36 21.92
CA PRO A 166 2.47 -49.47 23.13
C PRO A 166 3.96 -49.67 22.81
N GLU A 167 4.83 -49.08 23.63
CA GLU A 167 6.28 -49.24 23.47
C GLU A 167 6.75 -50.60 24.00
N GLY A 168 7.74 -51.22 23.35
CA GLY A 168 8.35 -52.48 23.79
C GLY A 168 7.75 -53.76 23.20
N LEU A 169 6.63 -53.70 22.48
CA LEU A 169 6.02 -54.85 21.79
C LEU A 169 6.74 -55.24 20.49
N GLU A 170 7.72 -54.44 20.07
CA GLU A 170 8.30 -54.48 18.73
C GLU A 170 9.43 -55.51 18.63
N GLU A 171 9.93 -56.03 19.76
CA GLU A 171 10.95 -57.08 19.88
C GLU A 171 12.20 -56.87 18.99
N GLY A 172 12.50 -55.60 18.65
CA GLY A 172 13.66 -55.21 17.83
C GLY A 172 13.37 -55.16 16.32
N ASP A 173 12.31 -55.80 15.82
CA ASP A 173 11.91 -55.72 14.41
C ASP A 173 10.53 -55.06 14.25
N LEU A 174 10.58 -53.73 14.21
CA LEU A 174 9.42 -52.89 14.00
C LEU A 174 8.74 -53.15 12.65
N LYS A 175 9.49 -53.57 11.62
CA LYS A 175 8.95 -53.77 10.27
C LYS A 175 8.04 -54.98 10.23
N SER A 176 8.50 -56.12 10.73
CA SER A 176 7.70 -57.33 10.81
C SER A 176 6.56 -57.19 11.82
N PHE A 177 6.78 -56.51 12.94
CA PHE A 177 5.71 -56.20 13.91
C PHE A 177 4.56 -55.42 13.25
N MET A 178 4.86 -54.36 12.50
CA MET A 178 3.81 -53.57 11.84
C MET A 178 3.08 -54.38 10.76
N ALA A 179 3.78 -55.24 10.01
CA ALA A 179 3.13 -56.10 9.02
C ALA A 179 2.15 -57.09 9.67
N ARG A 180 2.56 -57.75 10.77
CA ARG A 180 1.67 -58.60 11.57
C ARG A 180 0.46 -57.84 12.09
N LEU A 181 0.71 -56.68 12.69
CA LEU A 181 -0.35 -55.84 13.26
C LEU A 181 -1.37 -55.43 12.20
N ILE A 182 -0.91 -54.98 11.02
CA ILE A 182 -1.79 -54.62 9.90
C ILE A 182 -2.58 -55.84 9.43
N LYS A 183 -1.93 -56.99 9.26
CA LYS A 183 -2.61 -58.22 8.80
C LYS A 183 -3.70 -58.66 9.77
N GLN A 184 -3.40 -58.70 11.06
CA GLN A 184 -4.32 -59.14 12.12
C GLN A 184 -5.46 -58.14 12.34
N GLU A 185 -5.14 -56.86 12.44
CA GLU A 185 -6.12 -55.86 12.88
C GLU A 185 -6.86 -55.19 11.74
N VAL A 186 -6.24 -54.98 10.58
CA VAL A 186 -6.92 -54.37 9.44
C VAL A 186 -7.61 -55.43 8.55
N ASN A 187 -7.27 -56.71 8.73
CA ASN A 187 -7.79 -57.86 7.98
C ASN A 187 -7.64 -57.69 6.45
N VAL A 188 -6.43 -57.32 6.03
CA VAL A 188 -6.10 -57.13 4.62
C VAL A 188 -5.99 -58.49 3.93
N GLU A 189 -6.58 -58.68 2.75
CA GLU A 189 -6.47 -59.92 1.92
C GLU A 189 -5.09 -60.05 1.23
N ILE A 190 -4.02 -59.59 1.87
CA ILE A 190 -2.65 -59.60 1.35
C ILE A 190 -1.78 -60.36 2.34
N SER A 191 -0.80 -61.14 1.87
CA SER A 191 0.07 -61.90 2.76
C SER A 191 0.90 -60.97 3.66
N GLU A 192 1.27 -61.43 4.85
CA GLU A 192 2.16 -60.65 5.73
C GLU A 192 3.50 -60.35 5.04
N GLU A 193 4.04 -61.31 4.30
CA GLU A 193 5.29 -61.18 3.56
C GLU A 193 5.23 -60.08 2.50
N ASP A 194 4.10 -59.93 1.80
CA ASP A 194 3.93 -58.88 0.79
C ASP A 194 3.79 -57.50 1.45
N ILE A 195 3.15 -57.42 2.62
CA ILE A 195 3.11 -56.18 3.41
C ILE A 195 4.53 -55.81 3.87
N VAL A 196 5.33 -56.76 4.36
CA VAL A 196 6.73 -56.53 4.72
C VAL A 196 7.54 -56.04 3.51
N LYS A 197 7.36 -56.64 2.32
CA LYS A 197 8.08 -56.21 1.10
C LYS A 197 7.70 -54.78 0.69
N ASP A 198 6.43 -54.39 0.86
CA ASP A 198 5.97 -53.05 0.50
C ASP A 198 6.42 -51.97 1.49
N ILE A 199 6.64 -52.31 2.77
CA ILE A 199 7.16 -51.33 3.73
C ILE A 199 8.63 -51.01 3.40
N GLN A 200 8.89 -49.80 2.93
CA GLN A 200 10.26 -49.35 2.64
C GLN A 200 10.99 -48.95 3.92
N ARG A 201 10.30 -48.21 4.79
CA ARG A 201 10.86 -47.65 6.03
C ARG A 201 9.81 -47.65 7.12
N VAL A 202 10.25 -47.97 8.33
CA VAL A 202 9.45 -47.81 9.53
C VAL A 202 10.32 -47.29 10.66
N HIS A 203 9.79 -46.35 11.42
CA HIS A 203 10.46 -45.85 12.62
C HIS A 203 9.46 -45.22 13.58
N ARG A 204 9.78 -45.24 14.87
CA ARG A 204 9.14 -44.34 15.83
C ARG A 204 9.66 -42.92 15.60
N VAL A 205 8.76 -41.95 15.64
CA VAL A 205 9.12 -40.53 15.52
C VAL A 205 10.13 -40.18 16.62
N LEU A 206 11.23 -39.51 16.24
CA LEU A 206 12.37 -39.14 17.08
C LEU A 206 12.03 -38.07 18.13
N ALA A 207 11.08 -38.38 19.01
CA ALA A 207 10.87 -37.67 20.27
C ALA A 207 11.66 -38.39 21.38
N LYS A 208 12.08 -37.64 22.42
CA LYS A 208 12.61 -38.24 23.66
C LYS A 208 11.64 -39.32 24.13
N MET A 209 12.18 -40.47 24.54
CA MET A 209 11.36 -41.55 25.08
C MET A 209 10.50 -40.98 26.21
N PRO A 210 9.18 -41.13 26.14
CA PRO A 210 8.30 -40.52 27.14
C PRO A 210 8.59 -41.18 28.49
N SER A 211 8.94 -40.37 29.50
CA SER A 211 9.16 -40.87 30.87
C SER A 211 7.93 -41.54 31.46
N ASN A 212 6.74 -41.16 30.95
CA ASN A 212 5.48 -41.74 31.32
C ASN A 212 4.93 -42.61 30.17
N ARG A 213 4.69 -43.90 30.42
CA ARG A 213 4.23 -44.89 29.42
C ARG A 213 2.85 -44.55 28.82
N ASP A 214 2.14 -43.58 29.39
CA ASP A 214 0.82 -43.13 28.96
C ASP A 214 0.78 -42.48 27.57
N ARG A 215 1.93 -42.08 26.99
CA ARG A 215 1.98 -41.44 25.66
C ARG A 215 3.00 -42.10 24.72
N PRO A 216 2.71 -43.29 24.18
CA PRO A 216 3.61 -43.98 23.25
C PRO A 216 3.97 -43.12 22.03
N ARG A 217 5.23 -43.18 21.57
CA ARG A 217 5.65 -42.46 20.36
C ARG A 217 4.93 -42.98 19.12
N LYS A 218 4.57 -42.07 18.22
CA LYS A 218 3.93 -42.40 16.95
C LYS A 218 4.88 -43.25 16.10
N ILE A 219 4.35 -44.25 15.41
CA ILE A 219 5.11 -45.03 14.42
C ILE A 219 4.77 -44.48 13.04
N LEU A 220 5.79 -44.14 12.27
CA LEU A 220 5.65 -43.76 10.86
C LEU A 220 6.01 -44.96 10.00
N VAL A 221 5.08 -45.36 9.12
CA VAL A 221 5.30 -46.41 8.13
C VAL A 221 5.25 -45.77 6.74
N TYR A 222 6.32 -45.98 5.96
CA TYR A 222 6.40 -45.62 4.55
C TYR A 222 6.13 -46.87 3.70
N PHE A 223 5.10 -46.80 2.85
CA PHE A 223 4.74 -47.83 1.89
C PHE A 223 5.35 -47.54 0.52
N GLN A 224 5.76 -48.57 -0.20
CA GLN A 224 6.24 -48.44 -1.56
C GLN A 224 5.08 -48.15 -2.51
N THR A 225 3.94 -48.81 -2.30
CA THR A 225 2.77 -48.72 -3.17
C THR A 225 1.67 -47.87 -2.55
N TYR A 226 1.25 -46.83 -3.26
CA TYR A 226 0.14 -45.97 -2.83
C TYR A 226 -1.17 -46.73 -2.63
N SER A 227 -1.49 -47.63 -3.55
CA SER A 227 -2.74 -48.40 -3.54
C SER A 227 -2.85 -49.27 -2.28
N LEU A 228 -1.75 -49.87 -1.82
CA LEU A 228 -1.73 -50.66 -0.59
C LEU A 228 -2.02 -49.77 0.63
N LYS A 229 -1.33 -48.63 0.72
CA LYS A 229 -1.53 -47.65 1.78
C LYS A 229 -2.98 -47.16 1.85
N GLU A 230 -3.59 -46.84 0.71
CA GLU A 230 -5.01 -46.44 0.66
C GLU A 230 -5.95 -47.57 1.08
N HIS A 231 -5.68 -48.78 0.62
CA HIS A 231 -6.50 -49.94 0.95
C HIS A 231 -6.47 -50.24 2.46
N ILE A 232 -5.29 -50.22 3.08
CA ILE A 232 -5.12 -50.35 4.53
C ILE A 232 -5.90 -49.26 5.28
N LEU A 233 -5.76 -48.00 4.86
CA LEU A 233 -6.45 -46.88 5.51
C LEU A 233 -7.98 -47.00 5.38
N ALA A 234 -8.48 -47.37 4.20
CA ALA A 234 -9.91 -47.52 3.96
C ALA A 234 -10.52 -48.63 4.83
N LEU A 235 -9.83 -49.77 4.97
CA LEU A 235 -10.26 -50.86 5.83
C LEU A 235 -10.20 -50.48 7.32
N ALA A 236 -9.14 -49.80 7.74
CA ALA A 236 -9.00 -49.29 9.10
C ALA A 236 -10.13 -48.33 9.49
N LEU A 237 -10.48 -47.39 8.59
CA LEU A 237 -11.59 -46.46 8.79
C LEU A 237 -12.96 -47.18 8.87
N LYS A 238 -13.15 -48.25 8.09
CA LYS A 238 -14.37 -49.06 8.14
C LYS A 238 -14.50 -49.81 9.48
N LYS A 239 -13.40 -50.36 10.01
CA LYS A 239 -13.40 -51.14 11.25
C LYS A 239 -13.64 -50.29 12.50
N LYS A 240 -13.35 -48.98 12.47
CA LYS A 240 -13.55 -47.96 13.54
C LYS A 240 -12.82 -48.20 14.87
N SER A 241 -12.57 -49.44 15.25
CA SER A 241 -11.84 -49.83 16.46
C SER A 241 -10.72 -50.80 16.10
N LEU A 242 -9.49 -50.40 16.37
CA LEU A 242 -8.29 -51.20 16.16
C LEU A 242 -7.61 -51.42 17.51
N MET A 243 -7.23 -52.65 17.82
CA MET A 243 -6.72 -53.03 19.13
C MET A 243 -5.36 -53.70 18.99
N VAL A 244 -4.42 -53.41 19.89
CA VAL A 244 -3.15 -54.11 19.98
C VAL A 244 -2.95 -54.53 21.42
N ASN A 245 -2.91 -55.84 21.68
CA ASN A 245 -2.81 -56.41 23.02
C ASN A 245 -3.78 -55.76 24.04
N GLY A 246 -5.04 -55.55 23.63
CA GLY A 246 -6.07 -54.94 24.48
C GLY A 246 -6.04 -53.41 24.59
N SER A 247 -5.08 -52.73 23.95
CA SER A 247 -5.01 -51.26 23.91
C SER A 247 -5.50 -50.71 22.57
N PRO A 248 -6.35 -49.66 22.53
CA PRO A 248 -6.82 -49.08 21.28
C PRO A 248 -5.71 -48.27 20.59
N PHE A 249 -5.60 -48.41 19.27
CA PHE A 249 -4.70 -47.60 18.45
C PHE A 249 -5.43 -46.98 17.26
N GLU A 250 -4.84 -45.91 16.71
CA GLU A 250 -5.45 -45.13 15.62
C GLU A 250 -4.47 -45.04 14.46
N ILE A 251 -5.00 -45.11 13.23
CA ILE A 251 -4.24 -44.87 12.00
C ILE A 251 -4.69 -43.55 11.42
N ILE A 252 -3.74 -42.65 11.18
CA ILE A 252 -4.01 -41.36 10.57
C ILE A 252 -3.12 -41.14 9.35
N LEU A 253 -3.65 -40.35 8.42
CA LEU A 253 -2.87 -39.80 7.32
C LEU A 253 -1.83 -38.84 7.87
N ARG A 254 -0.63 -38.90 7.30
CA ARG A 254 0.33 -37.81 7.43
C ARG A 254 0.11 -36.85 6.27
N LEU A 255 -0.65 -35.79 6.54
CA LEU A 255 -0.69 -34.60 5.70
C LEU A 255 0.62 -33.83 5.88
#